data_AF-A0AAX2LLV3-F1
#
_entry.id   AF-A0AAX2LLV3-F1
#
_cell.length_a   1.000
_cell.length_b   1.000
_cell.length_c   1.000
_cell.angle_alpha   90.00
_cell.angle_beta   90.00
_cell.angle_gamma   90.00
#
_symmetry.space_group_name_H-M   'P 1'
#
loop_
_entity.id
_entity.type
_entity.pdbx_description
1 polymer ?
#
loop_
_entity_poly.entity_id
_entity_poly.type
_entity_poly.pdbx_seq_one_letter_code
_entity_poly.pdbx_strand_id
1 'polypeptide(L)'
;MERMLKNNILGGSMTSEEAEKAKSRAKKEIEVFSIYLDQAVDDLGSTLSPQEVFLAAGFAYLGAGQADVSVPLSIMRGDLQNE
;
A
#
# COMPACT_ATOMS: atom_id res chain seq x y z
N MET A 1 26.34 -15.13 27.94
CA MET A 1 26.76 -14.14 26.93
C MET A 1 26.50 -14.62 25.49
N GLU A 2 26.39 -15.93 25.21
CA GLU A 2 26.07 -16.46 23.87
C GLU A 2 24.60 -16.36 23.43
N ARG A 3 23.66 -16.12 24.37
CA ARG A 3 22.23 -15.99 24.04
C ARG A 3 21.87 -14.66 23.36
N MET A 4 22.74 -13.65 23.43
CA MET A 4 22.47 -12.33 22.84
C MET A 4 22.97 -12.18 21.40
N LEU A 5 23.86 -13.05 20.91
CA LEU A 5 24.33 -13.01 19.52
C LEU A 5 23.40 -13.70 18.52
N LYS A 6 22.53 -14.61 18.97
CA LYS A 6 21.64 -15.36 18.04
C LYS A 6 20.48 -14.53 17.50
N ASN A 7 20.10 -13.44 18.17
CA ASN A 7 18.96 -12.63 17.77
C ASN A 7 19.29 -11.60 16.67
N ASN A 8 20.57 -11.40 16.34
CA ASN A 8 20.99 -10.39 15.37
C ASN A 8 21.38 -10.95 13.98
N ILE A 9 21.26 -12.27 13.77
CA ILE A 9 21.60 -12.94 12.50
C ILE A 9 20.35 -13.26 11.65
N LEU A 10 19.14 -13.00 12.15
CA LEU A 10 17.87 -13.20 11.41
C LEU A 10 17.30 -11.90 10.82
N GLY A 11 18.12 -10.88 10.61
CA GLY A 11 17.73 -9.70 9.84
C GLY A 11 17.53 -10.06 8.37
N GLY A 12 16.27 -10.03 7.89
CA GLY A 12 15.97 -9.88 6.46
C GLY A 12 15.14 -10.98 5.78
N SER A 13 14.56 -11.94 6.49
CA SER A 13 13.56 -12.85 5.92
C SER A 13 12.19 -12.36 6.35
N MET A 14 11.42 -11.75 5.43
CA MET A 14 9.99 -11.51 5.65
C MET A 14 9.39 -12.82 6.18
N THR A 15 8.84 -12.79 7.39
CA THR A 15 8.29 -14.00 7.98
C THR A 15 7.14 -14.48 7.09
N SER A 16 6.88 -15.80 7.05
CA SER A 16 5.80 -16.34 6.20
C SER A 16 4.45 -15.68 6.49
N GLU A 17 4.24 -15.20 7.71
CA GLU A 17 3.04 -14.47 8.10
C GLU A 17 3.00 -13.04 7.54
N GLU A 18 4.11 -12.29 7.61
CA GLU A 18 4.24 -10.96 6.99
C GLU A 18 4.11 -11.03 5.47
N ALA A 19 4.62 -12.10 4.86
CA ALA A 19 4.51 -12.36 3.42
C ALA A 19 3.05 -12.52 2.98
N GLU A 20 2.29 -13.34 3.71
CA GLU A 20 0.88 -13.55 3.40
C GLU A 20 0.03 -12.30 3.70
N LYS A 21 0.36 -11.53 4.75
CA LYS A 21 -0.26 -10.21 5.00
C LYS A 21 0.01 -9.23 3.87
N ALA A 22 1.26 -9.10 3.42
CA ALA A 22 1.65 -8.22 2.32
C ALA A 22 0.95 -8.61 1.01
N LYS A 23 0.85 -9.91 0.73
CA LYS A 23 0.14 -10.45 -0.43
C LYS A 23 -1.37 -10.20 -0.37
N SER A 24 -1.98 -10.39 0.79
CA SER A 24 -3.41 -10.09 0.99
C SER A 24 -3.69 -8.61 0.79
N ARG A 25 -2.84 -7.73 1.33
CA ARG A 25 -2.92 -6.29 1.08
C ARG A 25 -2.77 -5.97 -0.41
N ALA A 26 -1.73 -6.48 -1.06
CA ALA A 26 -1.49 -6.23 -2.49
C ALA A 26 -2.69 -6.66 -3.36
N LYS A 27 -3.32 -7.80 -3.07
CA LYS A 27 -4.55 -8.23 -3.77
C LYS A 27 -5.68 -7.21 -3.63
N LYS A 28 -5.91 -6.72 -2.40
CA LYS A 28 -6.93 -5.72 -2.15
C LYS A 28 -6.64 -4.41 -2.89
N GLU A 29 -5.39 -3.96 -2.88
CA GLU A 29 -4.99 -2.75 -3.63
C GLU A 29 -5.18 -2.93 -5.15
N ILE A 30 -4.93 -4.13 -5.68
CA ILE A 30 -5.18 -4.45 -7.10
C ILE A 30 -6.68 -4.41 -7.42
N GLU A 31 -7.53 -4.98 -6.57
CA GLU A 31 -9.00 -4.95 -6.73
C GLU A 31 -9.55 -3.52 -6.67
N VAL A 32 -8.99 -2.67 -5.81
CA VAL A 32 -9.37 -1.25 -5.77
C VAL A 32 -8.88 -0.53 -7.01
N PHE A 33 -7.61 -0.75 -7.40
CA PHE A 33 -7.05 -0.13 -8.60
C PHE A 33 -7.81 -0.50 -9.88
N SER A 34 -8.32 -1.74 -9.99
CA SER A 34 -9.10 -2.13 -11.18
C SER A 34 -10.37 -1.29 -11.37
N ILE A 35 -11.00 -0.82 -10.28
CA ILE A 35 -12.17 0.09 -10.37
C ILE A 35 -11.77 1.40 -11.05
N TYR A 36 -10.63 1.99 -10.67
CA TYR A 36 -10.12 3.21 -11.28
C TYR A 36 -9.69 3.00 -12.73
N LEU A 37 -9.15 1.81 -13.03
CA LEU A 37 -8.75 1.46 -14.39
C LEU A 37 -9.96 1.28 -15.31
N ASP A 38 -11.00 0.59 -14.86
CA ASP A 38 -12.24 0.40 -15.62
C ASP A 38 -12.89 1.76 -15.92
N GLN A 39 -12.98 2.64 -14.92
CA GLN A 39 -13.50 4.00 -15.12
C GLN A 39 -12.66 4.81 -16.11
N ALA A 40 -11.33 4.74 -16.03
CA ALA A 40 -10.45 5.44 -16.95
C ALA A 40 -10.57 4.90 -18.39
N VAL A 41 -10.77 3.59 -18.56
CA VAL A 41 -11.02 2.97 -19.86
C VAL A 41 -12.33 3.47 -20.46
N ASP A 42 -13.40 3.49 -19.67
CA ASP A 42 -14.72 3.95 -20.11
C ASP A 42 -14.71 5.43 -20.50
N ASP A 43 -14.06 6.29 -19.71
CA ASP A 43 -14.06 7.74 -19.93
C ASP A 43 -13.05 8.19 -20.99
N LEU A 44 -11.85 7.58 -21.02
CA LEU A 44 -10.70 8.09 -21.76
C LEU A 44 -10.20 7.14 -22.85
N GLY A 45 -10.66 5.88 -22.88
CA GLY A 45 -10.13 4.86 -23.78
C GLY A 45 -10.34 5.10 -25.27
N SER A 46 -11.30 5.96 -25.63
CA SER A 46 -11.52 6.39 -27.02
C SER A 46 -10.61 7.54 -27.47
N THR A 47 -9.99 8.24 -26.51
CA THR A 47 -9.26 9.50 -26.73
C THR A 47 -7.77 9.35 -26.48
N LEU A 48 -7.39 8.57 -25.47
CA LEU A 48 -6.00 8.41 -25.02
C LEU A 48 -5.44 7.04 -25.41
N SER A 49 -4.11 6.95 -25.48
CA SER A 49 -3.43 5.67 -25.63
C SER A 49 -3.60 4.80 -24.36
N PRO A 50 -3.47 3.47 -24.47
CA PRO A 50 -3.56 2.59 -23.30
C PRO A 50 -2.60 2.96 -22.16
N GLN A 51 -1.40 3.44 -22.48
CA GLN A 51 -0.42 3.89 -21.49
C GLN A 51 -0.89 5.14 -20.73
N GLU A 52 -1.50 6.08 -21.43
CA GLU A 52 -2.04 7.31 -20.84
C GLU A 52 -3.28 7.02 -19.97
N VAL A 53 -4.16 6.11 -20.41
CA VAL A 53 -5.30 5.63 -19.61
C VAL A 53 -4.83 4.97 -18.32
N PHE A 54 -3.85 4.07 -18.41
CA PHE A 54 -3.25 3.42 -17.23
C PHE A 54 -2.65 4.44 -16.26
N LEU A 55 -1.95 5.45 -16.78
CA LEU A 55 -1.37 6.51 -15.97
C LEU A 55 -2.44 7.38 -15.30
N ALA A 56 -3.52 7.73 -16.01
CA ALA A 56 -4.64 8.49 -15.47
C ALA A 56 -5.33 7.73 -14.31
N ALA A 57 -5.59 6.43 -14.49
CA ALA A 57 -6.10 5.56 -13.42
C ALA A 57 -5.15 5.53 -12.21
N GLY A 58 -3.84 5.44 -12.46
CA GLY A 58 -2.80 5.48 -11.43
C GLY A 58 -2.83 6.76 -10.60
N PHE A 59 -2.92 7.92 -11.25
CA PHE A 59 -3.01 9.20 -10.55
C PHE A 59 -4.30 9.33 -9.75
N ALA A 60 -5.43 8.90 -10.30
CA ALA A 60 -6.71 8.92 -9.58
C ALA A 60 -6.67 8.04 -8.33
N TYR A 61 -6.18 6.79 -8.46
CA TYR A 61 -6.03 5.85 -7.36
C TYR A 61 -5.09 6.38 -6.26
N LEU A 62 -3.90 6.87 -6.64
CA LEU A 62 -2.95 7.43 -5.67
C LEU A 62 -3.49 8.70 -5.01
N GLY A 63 -4.17 9.57 -5.76
CA GLY A 63 -4.82 10.78 -5.25
C GLY A 63 -5.94 10.47 -4.25
N ALA A 64 -6.76 9.46 -4.54
CA ALA A 64 -7.79 8.98 -3.62
C ALA A 64 -7.17 8.37 -2.35
N GLY A 65 -6.07 7.63 -2.48
CA GLY A 65 -5.30 7.14 -1.34
C GLY A 65 -4.78 8.28 -0.46
N GLN A 66 -4.22 9.35 -1.04
CA GLN A 66 -3.76 10.55 -0.31
C GLN A 66 -4.87 11.28 0.44
N ALA A 67 -6.13 11.20 -0.01
CA ALA A 67 -7.26 11.75 0.74
C ALA A 67 -7.50 10.99 2.06
N ASP A 68 -7.20 9.68 2.10
CA ASP A 68 -7.36 8.81 3.26
C ASP A 68 -6.09 8.69 4.14
N VAL A 69 -4.92 9.17 3.66
CA VAL A 69 -3.69 9.28 4.49
C VAL A 69 -3.76 10.46 5.48
N SER A 70 -4.90 11.16 5.57
CA SER A 70 -5.22 12.03 6.70
C SER A 70 -5.67 11.26 7.95
N VAL A 71 -5.16 10.04 8.17
CA VAL A 71 -5.11 9.47 9.52
C VAL A 71 -4.02 10.23 10.29
N PRO A 72 -4.38 10.95 11.35
CA PRO A 72 -3.49 11.91 11.96
C PRO A 72 -2.28 11.22 12.56
N LEU A 73 -1.14 11.91 12.49
CA LEU A 73 0.07 11.67 13.29
C LEU A 73 -0.20 11.54 14.81
N SER A 74 -1.44 11.65 15.27
CA SER A 74 -1.88 11.36 16.64
C SER A 74 -1.85 9.88 17.01
N ILE A 75 -1.85 8.93 16.07
CA ILE A 75 -1.67 7.50 16.40
C ILE A 75 -0.20 7.15 16.71
N MET A 76 0.77 8.03 16.37
CA MET A 76 2.19 7.85 16.73
C MET A 76 2.64 8.61 17.98
N ARG A 77 1.72 9.31 18.67
CA ARG A 77 1.99 10.06 19.91
C ARG A 77 1.03 9.67 21.05
N GLY A 78 0.50 8.45 21.03
CA GLY A 78 -0.26 7.88 22.15
C GLY A 78 0.58 7.00 23.08
N ASP A 79 1.67 6.40 22.56
CA ASP A 79 2.42 5.35 23.27
C ASP A 79 3.61 5.87 24.09
N LEU A 80 3.77 7.19 24.24
CA LEU A 80 4.85 7.80 25.03
C LEU A 80 4.37 8.49 26.32
N GLN A 81 3.13 8.27 26.74
CA GLN A 81 2.65 8.73 28.04
C GLN A 81 1.78 7.66 28.70
N ASN A 82 2.40 6.59 29.18
CA ASN A 82 1.87 5.84 30.30
C ASN A 82 3.00 5.57 31.30
N GLU A 83 2.85 6.26 32.44
CA GLU A 83 3.36 5.99 33.79
C GLU A 83 4.86 6.14 34.10
#